data_AF-A0A9W8GTU9-F1
#
_entry.id   AF-A0A9W8GTU9-F1
#
_cell.length_a   1.000
_cell.length_b   1.000
_cell.length_c   1.000
_cell.angle_alpha   90.00
_cell.angle_beta   90.00
_cell.angle_gamma   90.00
#
_symmetry.space_group_name_H-M   'P 1'
#
loop_
_entity.id
_entity.type
_entity.pdbx_description
1 polymer ?
#
loop_
_entity_poly.entity_id
_entity_poly.type
_entity_poly.pdbx_seq_one_letter_code
_entity_poly.pdbx_strand_id
1 'polypeptide(L)'
;MLFQSIHSLENPRAVHTRLDDWESILYLVCWQGTFGVNQQQGMAYVADPNLPILDWNKSTAPQIAQHKRNYMDRIRGFRHNILFEMSQGPLRSIAMEIFKVLFRHPDCRGSIEITDEELEEVEGDGIKVALREIPSIKGKRDPLIFRNTFENEIVESLLQV
;
A
#
# COMPACT_ATOMS: atom_id res chain seq x y z
N MET A 1 -8.66 10.78 -8.54
CA MET A 1 -8.14 9.53 -9.16
C MET A 1 -6.98 8.92 -8.39
N LEU A 2 -6.05 9.74 -7.85
CA LEU A 2 -4.80 9.28 -7.22
C LEU A 2 -4.96 8.08 -6.26
N PHE A 3 -5.97 8.15 -5.40
CA PHE A 3 -6.18 7.16 -4.35
C PHE A 3 -7.23 6.11 -4.69
N GLN A 4 -7.82 6.05 -5.89
CA GLN A 4 -8.85 5.05 -6.18
C GLN A 4 -8.27 3.63 -6.27
N SER A 5 -8.99 2.62 -5.78
CA SER A 5 -8.63 1.20 -5.94
C SER A 5 -8.49 0.81 -7.42
N ILE A 6 -7.68 -0.21 -7.70
CA ILE A 6 -7.57 -0.81 -9.04
C ILE A 6 -8.94 -1.25 -9.53
N HIS A 7 -9.74 -1.90 -8.68
CA HIS A 7 -11.07 -2.35 -9.07
C HIS A 7 -12.00 -1.20 -9.50
N SER A 8 -12.00 -0.08 -8.77
CA SER A 8 -12.77 1.13 -9.12
C SER A 8 -12.29 1.76 -10.43
N LEU A 9 -10.97 1.77 -10.67
CA LEU A 9 -10.37 2.34 -11.88
C LEU A 9 -10.69 1.50 -13.13
N GLU A 10 -10.66 0.18 -13.00
CA GLU A 10 -10.97 -0.76 -14.09
C GLU A 10 -12.47 -0.88 -14.35
N ASN A 11 -13.30 -0.75 -13.31
CA ASN A 11 -14.74 -0.95 -13.40
C ASN A 11 -15.52 0.20 -12.73
N PRO A 12 -15.63 1.38 -13.37
CA PRO A 12 -16.26 2.57 -12.75
C PRO A 12 -17.74 2.42 -12.36
N ARG A 13 -18.40 1.35 -12.84
CA ARG A 13 -19.82 1.03 -12.54
C ARG A 13 -19.98 -0.13 -11.55
N ALA A 14 -18.88 -0.74 -11.10
CA ALA A 14 -18.94 -1.80 -10.12
C ALA A 14 -19.37 -1.27 -8.74
N VAL A 15 -19.90 -2.16 -7.91
CA VAL A 15 -20.25 -1.83 -6.54
C VAL A 15 -18.96 -1.68 -5.74
N HIS A 16 -18.77 -0.48 -5.17
CA HIS A 16 -17.66 -0.18 -4.28
C HIS A 16 -17.75 -0.99 -2.98
N THR A 17 -16.62 -1.54 -2.54
CA THR A 17 -16.53 -2.42 -1.38
C THR A 17 -15.57 -1.88 -0.32
N ARG A 18 -15.58 -2.49 0.88
CA ARG A 18 -14.59 -2.14 1.91
C ARG A 18 -13.15 -2.52 1.53
N LEU A 19 -12.94 -3.41 0.55
CA LEU A 19 -11.60 -3.69 0.02
C LEU A 19 -11.08 -2.52 -0.78
N ASP A 20 -11.97 -1.89 -1.56
CA ASP A 20 -11.64 -0.70 -2.34
C ASP A 20 -11.22 0.47 -1.44
N ASP A 21 -11.89 0.65 -0.31
CA ASP A 21 -11.51 1.66 0.69
C ASP A 21 -10.09 1.42 1.22
N TRP A 22 -9.75 0.17 1.55
CA TRP A 22 -8.46 -0.14 2.16
C TRP A 22 -7.31 -0.11 1.16
N GLU A 23 -7.56 -0.54 -0.07
CA GLU A 23 -6.62 -0.34 -1.17
C GLU A 23 -6.37 1.16 -1.40
N SER A 24 -7.42 1.98 -1.32
CA SER A 24 -7.33 3.44 -1.43
C SER A 24 -6.52 4.06 -0.28
N ILE A 25 -6.72 3.57 0.96
CA ILE A 25 -5.96 3.98 2.14
C ILE A 25 -4.48 3.60 1.98
N LEU A 26 -4.16 2.41 1.48
CA LEU A 26 -2.78 2.00 1.23
C LEU A 26 -2.08 2.98 0.29
N TYR A 27 -2.74 3.37 -0.81
CA TYR A 27 -2.19 4.37 -1.73
C TYR A 27 -1.99 5.73 -1.08
N LEU A 28 -2.91 6.15 -0.22
CA LEU A 28 -2.76 7.38 0.55
C LEU A 28 -1.56 7.31 1.49
N VAL A 29 -1.43 6.23 2.27
CA VAL A 29 -0.30 6.03 3.20
C VAL A 29 1.02 6.04 2.45
N CYS A 30 1.11 5.36 1.29
CA CYS A 30 2.31 5.37 0.46
C CYS A 30 2.65 6.78 -0.02
N TRP A 31 1.65 7.51 -0.53
CA TRP A 31 1.84 8.89 -1.00
C TRP A 31 2.34 9.81 0.12
N GLN A 32 1.71 9.74 1.29
CA GLN A 32 2.09 10.56 2.43
C GLN A 32 3.45 10.15 3.00
N GLY A 33 3.80 8.86 3.01
CA GLY A 33 5.12 8.44 3.46
C GLY A 33 6.25 8.82 2.51
N THR A 34 5.98 8.98 1.21
CA THR A 34 6.96 9.44 0.22
C THR A 34 7.10 10.97 0.19
N PHE A 35 6.00 11.72 0.28
CA PHE A 35 6.01 13.18 0.09
C PHE A 35 5.79 14.00 1.37
N GLY A 36 5.41 13.36 2.47
CA GLY A 36 5.02 14.04 3.70
C GLY A 36 3.61 14.68 3.63
N VAL A 37 3.08 15.03 4.80
CA VAL A 37 1.73 15.62 4.97
C VAL A 37 1.71 17.13 4.69
N ASN A 38 2.88 17.79 4.76
CA ASN A 38 3.03 19.23 4.55
C ASN A 38 4.11 19.58 3.52
N GLN A 39 3.86 20.61 2.69
CA GLN A 39 4.73 21.05 1.59
C GLN A 39 6.18 21.38 1.98
N GLN A 40 6.49 21.62 3.26
CA GLN A 40 7.87 21.85 3.72
C GLN A 40 8.73 20.58 3.70
N GLN A 41 8.13 19.39 3.76
CA GLN A 41 8.79 18.09 3.51
C GLN A 41 8.55 17.59 2.08
N GLY A 42 7.57 18.16 1.37
CA GLY A 42 7.21 17.87 -0.04
C GLY A 42 8.24 18.21 -1.11
N MET A 43 9.49 18.51 -0.72
CA MET A 43 10.59 18.75 -1.65
C MET A 43 10.94 17.49 -2.47
N ALA A 44 10.54 16.28 -2.03
CA ALA A 44 10.77 15.05 -2.79
C ALA A 44 10.06 15.04 -4.16
N TYR A 45 8.85 15.59 -4.26
CA TYR A 45 8.11 15.71 -5.53
C TYR A 45 8.85 16.62 -6.54
N VAL A 46 9.57 17.61 -6.02
CA VAL A 46 10.37 18.56 -6.81
C VAL A 46 11.77 17.98 -7.08
N ALA A 47 12.26 17.10 -6.21
CA ALA A 47 13.62 16.55 -6.28
C ALA A 47 13.76 15.40 -7.28
N ASP A 48 12.74 14.55 -7.45
CA ASP A 48 12.78 13.48 -8.45
C ASP A 48 11.42 13.28 -9.16
N PRO A 49 11.30 13.71 -10.44
CA PRO A 49 10.08 13.55 -11.21
C PRO A 49 9.83 12.12 -11.70
N ASN A 50 10.76 11.18 -11.45
CA ASN A 50 10.70 9.79 -11.92
C ASN A 50 10.29 8.80 -10.81
N LEU A 51 9.89 9.28 -9.63
CA LEU A 51 9.43 8.39 -8.56
C LEU A 51 8.24 7.54 -9.03
N PRO A 52 8.26 6.20 -8.88
CA PRO A 52 7.23 5.30 -9.39
C PRO A 52 5.81 5.67 -8.94
N ILE A 53 5.67 6.15 -7.70
CA ILE A 53 4.39 6.55 -7.13
C ILE A 53 3.70 7.71 -7.88
N LEU A 54 4.45 8.48 -8.68
CA LEU A 54 3.91 9.57 -9.50
C LEU A 54 3.06 9.05 -10.66
N ASP A 55 3.33 7.84 -11.14
CA ASP A 55 2.54 7.22 -12.22
C ASP A 55 1.09 6.94 -11.81
N TRP A 56 0.81 6.92 -10.50
CA TRP A 56 -0.54 6.77 -9.96
C TRP A 56 -1.43 8.00 -10.18
N ASN A 57 -0.90 9.09 -10.75
CA ASN A 57 -1.64 10.31 -11.03
C ASN A 57 -1.55 10.82 -12.47
N LYS A 58 -0.67 10.25 -13.30
CA LYS A 58 -0.18 10.88 -14.54
C LYS A 58 -0.78 10.33 -15.84
N SER A 59 -1.93 9.64 -15.79
CA SER A 59 -2.45 8.88 -16.93
C SER A 59 -3.98 8.69 -16.92
N THR A 60 -4.49 7.95 -17.90
CA THR A 60 -5.89 7.48 -17.90
C THR A 60 -6.16 6.47 -16.78
N ALA A 61 -7.41 6.29 -16.37
CA ALA A 61 -7.76 5.35 -15.29
C ALA A 61 -7.24 3.90 -15.53
N PRO A 62 -7.34 3.31 -16.74
CA PRO A 62 -6.77 1.98 -16.99
C PRO A 62 -5.25 1.92 -16.86
N GLN A 63 -4.54 2.98 -17.29
CA GLN A 63 -3.09 3.06 -17.15
C GLN A 63 -2.69 3.22 -15.69
N ILE A 64 -3.38 4.06 -14.92
CA ILE A 64 -3.16 4.21 -13.47
C ILE A 64 -3.35 2.86 -12.77
N ALA A 65 -4.41 2.10 -13.12
CA ALA A 65 -4.64 0.76 -12.59
C ALA A 65 -3.48 -0.19 -12.91
N GLN A 66 -2.98 -0.16 -14.14
CA GLN A 66 -1.83 -0.98 -14.55
C GLN A 66 -0.54 -0.61 -13.78
N HIS A 67 -0.25 0.68 -13.61
CA HIS A 67 0.93 1.11 -12.84
C HIS A 67 0.82 0.68 -11.37
N LYS A 68 -0.37 0.83 -10.76
CA LYS A 68 -0.63 0.32 -9.41
C LYS A 68 -0.42 -1.18 -9.34
N ARG A 69 -0.90 -1.95 -10.31
CA ARG A 69 -0.67 -3.40 -10.37
C ARG A 69 0.82 -3.73 -10.45
N ASN A 70 1.56 -3.10 -11.36
CA ASN A 70 2.99 -3.39 -11.55
C ASN A 70 3.85 -3.13 -10.30
N TYR A 71 3.45 -2.18 -9.45
CA TYR A 71 4.18 -1.85 -8.23
C TYR A 71 3.65 -2.58 -7.00
N MET A 72 2.45 -3.16 -7.06
CA MET A 72 1.78 -3.77 -5.91
C MET A 72 1.54 -5.28 -6.08
N ASP A 73 1.82 -5.85 -7.25
CA ASP A 73 1.52 -7.26 -7.57
C ASP A 73 2.19 -8.26 -6.63
N ARG A 74 3.40 -7.94 -6.15
CA ARG A 74 4.23 -8.76 -5.26
C ARG A 74 4.87 -7.92 -4.16
N ILE A 75 5.19 -8.55 -3.02
CA ILE A 75 5.90 -7.86 -1.93
C ILE A 75 7.22 -7.26 -2.42
N ARG A 76 7.97 -8.01 -3.24
CA ARG A 76 9.23 -7.52 -3.80
C ARG A 76 9.03 -6.26 -4.64
N GLY A 77 8.00 -6.22 -5.48
CA GLY A 77 7.67 -5.06 -6.31
C GLY A 77 7.32 -3.85 -5.45
N PHE A 78 6.45 -4.06 -4.45
CA PHE A 78 6.04 -3.02 -3.53
C PHE A 78 7.21 -2.44 -2.74
N ARG A 79 8.10 -3.32 -2.27
CA ARG A 79 9.26 -2.92 -1.48
C ARG A 79 10.24 -2.05 -2.27
N HIS A 80 10.62 -2.49 -3.46
CA HIS A 80 11.64 -1.83 -4.26
C HIS A 80 11.13 -0.55 -4.91
N ASN A 81 9.87 -0.52 -5.34
CA ASN A 81 9.36 0.62 -6.12
C ASN A 81 8.64 1.66 -5.26
N ILE A 82 8.07 1.27 -4.10
CA ILE A 82 7.25 2.16 -3.28
C ILE A 82 7.83 2.35 -1.89
N LEU A 83 8.00 1.29 -1.09
CA LEU A 83 8.46 1.43 0.30
C LEU A 83 9.88 1.98 0.40
N PHE A 84 10.75 1.70 -0.58
CA PHE A 84 12.12 2.23 -0.60
C PHE A 84 12.13 3.76 -0.63
N GLU A 85 11.22 4.35 -1.40
CA GLU A 85 11.08 5.81 -1.59
C GLU A 85 10.33 6.48 -0.43
N MET A 86 9.72 5.70 0.48
CA MET A 86 9.11 6.27 1.67
C MET A 86 10.18 6.62 2.71
N SER A 87 9.98 7.79 3.33
CA SER A 87 10.71 8.19 4.52
C SER A 87 10.71 7.09 5.58
N GLN A 88 11.80 6.99 6.33
CA GLN A 88 11.88 6.07 7.47
C GLN A 88 10.88 6.55 8.53
N GLY A 89 9.98 5.69 8.97
CA GLY A 89 9.00 6.03 9.99
C GLY A 89 7.78 5.12 10.03
N PRO A 90 6.80 5.44 10.90
CA PRO A 90 5.62 4.63 11.14
C PRO A 90 4.80 4.34 9.87
N LEU A 91 4.64 5.32 8.98
CA LEU A 91 3.88 5.16 7.73
C LEU A 91 4.45 4.06 6.83
N ARG A 92 5.78 3.92 6.77
CA ARG A 92 6.43 2.86 5.98
C ARG A 92 6.10 1.47 6.54
N SER A 93 6.12 1.33 7.86
CA SER A 93 5.76 0.08 8.53
C SER A 93 4.27 -0.25 8.32
N ILE A 94 3.41 0.74 8.52
CA ILE A 94 1.95 0.61 8.34
C ILE A 94 1.62 0.25 6.89
N ALA A 95 2.28 0.85 5.90
CA ALA A 95 2.08 0.52 4.49
C ALA A 95 2.38 -0.95 4.19
N MET A 96 3.47 -1.49 4.74
CA MET A 96 3.81 -2.91 4.61
C MET A 96 2.77 -3.81 5.27
N GLU A 97 2.30 -3.46 6.47
CA GLU A 97 1.27 -4.22 7.17
C GLU A 97 -0.06 -4.25 6.40
N ILE A 98 -0.53 -3.09 5.95
CA ILE A 98 -1.76 -2.97 5.15
C ILE A 98 -1.61 -3.75 3.84
N PHE A 99 -0.46 -3.65 3.17
CA PHE A 99 -0.18 -4.41 1.96
C PHE A 99 -0.33 -5.92 2.20
N LYS A 100 0.32 -6.45 3.24
CA LYS A 100 0.23 -7.88 3.57
C LYS A 100 -1.20 -8.31 3.90
N VAL A 101 -1.96 -7.50 4.64
CA VAL A 101 -3.34 -7.81 5.00
C VAL A 101 -4.27 -7.81 3.78
N LEU A 102 -4.15 -6.80 2.91
CA LEU A 102 -5.00 -6.68 1.73
C LEU A 102 -4.73 -7.77 0.72
N PHE A 103 -3.46 -8.01 0.40
CA PHE A 103 -3.08 -8.91 -0.69
C PHE A 103 -3.15 -10.39 -0.29
N ARG A 104 -3.34 -10.69 1.00
CA ARG A 104 -3.78 -11.99 1.53
C ARG A 104 -5.29 -12.23 1.42
N HIS A 105 -6.09 -11.20 1.12
CA HIS A 105 -7.54 -11.36 0.97
C HIS A 105 -7.85 -11.90 -0.44
N PRO A 106 -8.60 -13.02 -0.57
CA PRO A 106 -8.83 -13.68 -1.87
C PRO A 106 -9.58 -12.80 -2.89
N ASP A 107 -10.42 -11.88 -2.41
CA ASP A 107 -11.13 -10.93 -3.26
C ASP A 107 -10.34 -9.64 -3.58
N CYS A 108 -9.11 -9.48 -3.07
CA CYS A 108 -8.27 -8.33 -3.40
C CYS A 108 -7.67 -8.51 -4.80
N ARG A 109 -8.37 -8.00 -5.81
CA ARG A 109 -7.98 -8.10 -7.23
C ARG A 109 -6.66 -7.39 -7.59
N GLY A 110 -6.10 -6.61 -6.68
CA GLY A 110 -4.80 -5.98 -6.84
C GLY A 110 -3.64 -6.98 -6.77
N SER A 111 -3.79 -8.11 -6.06
CA SER A 111 -2.72 -9.09 -5.85
C SER A 111 -2.63 -10.13 -6.95
N ILE A 112 -1.41 -10.48 -7.34
CA ILE A 112 -1.12 -11.70 -8.08
C ILE A 112 -0.50 -12.66 -7.06
N GLU A 113 -1.32 -13.16 -6.14
CA GLU A 113 -1.02 -14.27 -5.23
C GLU A 113 0.34 -14.19 -4.50
N ILE A 114 0.35 -13.60 -3.30
CA ILE A 114 1.55 -13.56 -2.44
C ILE A 114 1.71 -14.91 -1.74
N THR A 115 2.89 -15.52 -1.82
CA THR A 115 3.20 -16.77 -1.11
C THR A 115 3.72 -16.51 0.30
N ASP A 116 3.57 -17.49 1.20
CA ASP A 116 4.15 -17.42 2.56
C ASP A 116 5.69 -17.30 2.53
N GLU A 117 6.35 -17.85 1.50
CA GLU A 117 7.81 -17.73 1.30
C GLU A 117 8.24 -16.28 1.00
N GLU A 118 7.49 -15.56 0.15
CA GLU A 118 7.75 -14.14 -0.12
C GLU A 118 7.56 -13.26 1.12
N LEU A 119 6.81 -13.73 2.13
CA LEU A 119 6.60 -13.02 3.40
C LEU A 119 7.77 -13.25 4.37
N GLU A 120 8.37 -14.44 4.37
CA GLU A 120 9.53 -14.79 5.20
C GLU A 120 10.82 -14.12 4.71
N GLU A 121 11.02 -14.02 3.38
CA GLU A 121 12.16 -13.28 2.80
C GLU A 121 12.21 -11.81 3.24
N VAL A 122 11.06 -11.21 3.58
CA VAL A 122 10.96 -9.80 4.01
C VAL A 122 11.67 -9.55 5.34
N GLU A 123 11.70 -10.53 6.24
CA GLU A 123 12.35 -10.39 7.54
C GLU A 123 13.88 -10.43 7.45
N GLY A 124 14.44 -11.01 6.37
CA GLY A 124 15.87 -11.19 6.17
C GLY A 124 16.62 -10.01 5.52
N ASP A 125 15.95 -9.17 4.74
CA ASP A 125 16.59 -8.18 3.85
C ASP A 125 16.95 -6.82 4.51
N GLY A 126 17.14 -6.80 5.83
CA GLY A 126 17.67 -5.62 6.54
C GLY A 126 16.70 -4.42 6.66
N ILE A 127 15.52 -4.47 6.04
CA ILE A 127 14.43 -3.54 6.33
C ILE A 127 13.74 -4.02 7.61
N LYS A 128 14.18 -3.49 8.75
CA LYS A 128 13.54 -3.75 10.06
C LYS A 128 12.19 -3.02 10.14
N VAL A 129 11.19 -3.52 9.44
CA VAL A 129 9.80 -3.25 9.80
C VAL A 129 9.47 -4.19 10.96
N ALA A 130 9.08 -3.65 12.11
CA ALA A 130 8.55 -4.46 13.21
C ALA A 130 7.20 -5.02 12.76
N LEU A 131 7.22 -6.18 12.12
CA LEU A 131 6.04 -6.80 11.55
C LEU A 131 5.24 -7.49 12.66
N ARG A 132 3.93 -7.29 12.67
CA ARG A 132 3.04 -8.05 13.56
C ARG A 132 2.84 -9.44 12.95
N GLU A 133 2.72 -10.46 13.79
CA GLU A 133 2.23 -11.75 13.34
C GLU A 133 0.80 -11.58 12.82
N ILE A 134 0.64 -11.57 11.49
CA ILE A 134 -0.68 -11.61 10.86
C ILE A 134 -1.14 -13.07 10.91
N PRO A 135 -2.23 -13.41 11.61
CA PRO A 135 -2.64 -14.80 11.78
C PRO A 135 -2.79 -15.53 10.44
N SER A 136 -2.27 -16.75 10.39
CA SER A 136 -2.43 -17.66 9.26
C SER A 136 -3.90 -17.81 8.87
N ILE A 137 -4.18 -17.75 7.57
CA ILE A 137 -5.52 -17.89 6.95
C ILE A 137 -6.10 -19.30 7.15
N LYS A 138 -5.40 -20.21 7.84
CA LYS A 138 -5.86 -21.59 8.11
C LYS A 138 -7.19 -21.68 8.87
N GLY A 139 -7.80 -20.57 9.30
CA GLY A 139 -9.17 -20.58 9.80
C GLY A 139 -9.96 -19.31 9.46
N LYS A 140 -10.52 -19.21 8.25
CA LYS A 140 -11.74 -18.43 7.85
C LYS A 140 -11.97 -17.07 8.55
N ARG A 141 -10.94 -16.35 8.97
CA ARG A 141 -11.08 -15.01 9.54
C ARG A 141 -10.76 -14.03 8.42
N ASP A 142 -11.70 -13.14 8.16
CA ASP A 142 -11.51 -12.01 7.26
C ASP A 142 -10.25 -11.25 7.73
N PRO A 143 -9.16 -11.22 6.94
CA PRO A 143 -7.94 -10.52 7.31
C PRO A 143 -8.19 -9.01 7.51
N LEU A 144 -9.28 -8.48 6.94
CA LEU A 144 -9.75 -7.11 7.18
C LEU A 144 -10.27 -6.87 8.61
N ILE A 145 -10.40 -7.88 9.48
CA ILE A 145 -10.71 -7.61 10.90
C ILE A 145 -9.54 -6.88 11.58
N PHE A 146 -8.29 -7.15 11.16
CA PHE A 146 -7.10 -6.50 11.70
C PHE A 146 -6.97 -5.03 11.29
N ARG A 147 -7.71 -4.60 10.28
CA ARG A 147 -7.58 -3.24 9.75
C ARG A 147 -7.93 -2.15 10.77
N ASN A 148 -8.86 -2.45 11.68
CA ASN A 148 -9.30 -1.51 12.70
C ASN A 148 -8.16 -1.14 13.67
N THR A 149 -7.11 -1.97 13.79
CA THR A 149 -5.93 -1.59 14.60
C THR A 149 -5.07 -0.57 13.90
N PHE A 150 -5.08 -0.52 12.56
CA PHE A 150 -4.29 0.44 11.79
C PHE A 150 -4.97 1.80 11.67
N GLU A 151 -6.29 1.91 11.83
CA GLU A 151 -6.99 3.20 11.68
C GLU A 151 -6.41 4.28 12.62
N ASN A 152 -6.28 3.97 13.91
CA ASN A 152 -5.69 4.92 14.88
C ASN A 152 -4.21 5.17 14.59
N GLU A 153 -3.45 4.13 14.24
CA GLU A 153 -2.02 4.26 13.95
C GLU A 153 -1.75 5.11 12.71
N ILE A 154 -2.57 4.99 11.66
CA ILE A 154 -2.51 5.84 10.46
C ILE A 154 -2.77 7.28 10.86
N VAL A 155 -3.84 7.54 11.61
CA VAL A 155 -4.19 8.90 12.04
C VAL A 155 -3.07 9.52 12.88
N GLU A 156 -2.57 8.80 13.88
CA GLU A 156 -1.45 9.25 14.72
C GLU A 156 -0.19 9.49 13.90
N SER A 157 0.14 8.60 12.97
CA SER A 157 1.33 8.74 12.12
C SER A 157 1.21 9.92 11.17
N LEU A 158 0.03 10.20 10.61
CA LEU A 158 -0.21 11.37 9.77
C LEU A 158 -0.15 12.68 10.56
N LEU A 159 -0.44 12.65 11.87
CA LEU A 159 -0.33 13.83 12.75
C LEU A 159 1.11 14.11 13.22
N GLN A 160 2.00 13.12 13.11
CA GLN A 160 3.42 13.24 13.49
C GLN A 160 4.33 13.67 12.33
N VAL A 161 3.81 13.76 11.11
CA VAL A 161 4.54 14.07 9.87
C VAL A 161 4.47 15.57 9.55
#